data_AF-A0A1H9QDI9-F1
#
_entry.id   AF-A0A1H9QDI9-F1
#
_cell.length_a   1.000
_cell.length_b   1.000
_cell.length_c   1.000
_cell.angle_alpha   90.00
_cell.angle_beta   90.00
_cell.angle_gamma   90.00
#
_symmetry.space_group_name_H-M   'P 1'
#
loop_
_entity.id
_entity.type
_entity.pdbx_description
1 polymer ?
#
loop_
_entity_poly.entity_id
_entity_poly.type
_entity_poly.pdbx_seq_one_letter_code
_entity_poly.pdbx_strand_id
1 'polypeptide(L)'
;MAQRRSKGRASSSVSLFSDSVSKRIALSGRRRSAVIVLACCFLFAVVGITFVLLRQGEYRLTRSSGPGVAAEADARQGAHESEPVDRGEPSDSEGSSKASDSTETFFVHVDGAVASPGVYELAAGSRANDAVRAAGGPTEGADLSMLNLAQKVSDGEKIHVPAQGEAAPQPSQADVGSIDPSVPPIGSGSSKGGASLVNINTASVDELKTLSGVGESTAKAIVEDRTNNGPFASKEDLMRVSGIGEKKYAKLEGSICV
;
A
#
# COMPACT_ATOMS: atom_id res chain seq x y z
N MET A 1 35.14 15.33 86.47
CA MET A 1 34.12 14.41 87.05
C MET A 1 32.77 15.08 86.87
N ALA A 2 31.70 14.49 86.33
CA ALA A 2 31.43 13.14 85.89
C ALA A 2 30.22 13.19 84.90
N GLN A 3 30.21 12.27 83.95
CA GLN A 3 29.10 11.95 83.06
C GLN A 3 27.89 11.38 83.84
N ARG A 4 26.67 11.60 83.30
CA ARG A 4 25.62 10.58 83.05
C ARG A 4 24.40 11.27 82.42
N ARG A 5 24.18 11.08 81.11
CA ARG A 5 23.20 10.15 80.49
C ARG A 5 21.74 10.32 80.96
N SER A 6 20.89 10.83 80.08
CA SER A 6 19.50 10.38 79.94
C SER A 6 19.02 10.55 78.49
N LYS A 7 18.59 9.43 77.92
CA LYS A 7 17.98 9.28 76.59
C LYS A 7 16.50 9.70 76.65
N GLY A 8 16.00 10.19 75.53
CA GLY A 8 14.62 9.91 75.12
C GLY A 8 13.64 11.08 75.21
N ARG A 9 13.46 11.79 74.08
CA ARG A 9 12.13 12.27 73.69
C ARG A 9 12.04 12.27 72.17
N ALA A 10 11.53 11.16 71.65
CA ALA A 10 11.11 11.03 70.28
C ALA A 10 9.91 11.93 69.99
N SER A 11 9.90 12.49 68.79
CA SER A 11 8.75 12.57 67.89
C SER A 11 7.39 12.94 68.51
N SER A 12 7.03 14.22 68.49
CA SER A 12 5.63 14.63 68.71
C SER A 12 5.19 15.81 67.84
N SER A 13 5.93 16.16 66.79
CA SER A 13 5.67 17.36 65.99
C SER A 13 5.45 17.11 64.49
N VAL A 14 5.38 15.85 64.04
CA VAL A 14 5.16 15.51 62.62
C VAL A 14 3.76 14.92 62.36
N SER A 15 3.01 14.55 63.40
CA SER A 15 1.72 13.84 63.24
C SER A 15 0.48 14.71 63.12
N LEU A 16 0.57 16.05 63.18
CA LEU A 16 -0.62 16.92 63.09
C LEU A 16 -0.88 17.51 61.71
N PHE A 17 0.03 17.33 60.74
CA PHE A 17 -0.16 17.86 59.38
C PHE A 17 -0.69 16.81 58.39
N SER A 18 -0.71 15.53 58.78
CA SER A 18 -1.09 14.43 57.88
C SER A 18 -2.56 13.97 57.99
N ASP A 19 -3.36 14.55 58.89
CA ASP A 19 -4.76 14.13 59.08
C ASP A 19 -5.79 15.06 58.39
N SER A 20 -5.40 16.25 57.95
CA SER A 20 -6.35 17.23 57.39
C SER A 20 -6.55 17.13 55.87
N VAL A 21 -5.76 16.32 55.15
CA VAL A 21 -5.91 16.14 53.70
C VAL A 21 -6.80 14.92 53.36
N SER A 22 -6.88 13.94 54.25
CA SER A 22 -7.56 12.66 53.97
C SER A 22 -9.08 12.67 54.21
N LYS A 23 -9.67 13.79 54.67
CA LYS A 23 -11.12 13.88 54.97
C LYS A 23 -11.97 14.69 53.98
N ARG A 24 -11.43 15.06 52.82
CA ARG A 24 -12.20 15.78 51.76
C ARG A 24 -12.44 14.99 50.47
N ILE A 25 -12.21 13.67 50.46
CA ILE A 25 -12.50 12.80 49.30
C ILE A 25 -13.56 11.74 49.66
N ALA A 26 -14.47 12.06 50.58
CA ALA A 26 -15.49 11.12 51.07
C ALA A 26 -16.92 11.49 50.67
N LEU A 27 -17.11 12.30 49.62
CA LEU A 27 -18.39 12.40 48.92
C LEU A 27 -18.12 12.45 47.43
N SER A 28 -18.54 11.39 46.72
CA SER A 28 -19.00 11.41 45.31
C SER A 28 -18.62 10.17 44.49
N GLY A 29 -18.23 9.02 45.07
CA GLY A 29 -18.01 7.80 44.27
C GLY A 29 -19.18 7.50 43.31
N ARG A 30 -20.42 7.50 43.81
CA ARG A 30 -21.63 7.37 42.98
C ARG A 30 -21.90 8.53 42.03
N ARG A 31 -21.55 9.77 42.39
CA ARG A 31 -21.77 10.95 41.53
C ARG A 31 -20.72 11.06 40.44
N ARG A 32 -19.47 10.66 40.69
CA ARG A 32 -18.39 10.56 39.70
C ARG A 32 -18.69 9.43 38.72
N SER A 33 -19.11 8.26 39.20
CA SER A 33 -19.57 7.19 38.31
C SER A 33 -20.79 7.61 37.49
N ALA A 34 -21.77 8.32 38.08
CA ALA A 34 -22.92 8.82 37.34
C ALA A 34 -22.53 9.87 36.28
N VAL A 35 -21.62 10.80 36.60
CA VAL A 35 -21.12 11.80 35.65
C VAL A 35 -20.33 11.16 34.52
N ILE A 36 -19.50 10.15 34.82
CA ILE A 36 -18.74 9.40 33.80
C ILE A 36 -19.69 8.62 32.89
N VAL A 37 -20.68 7.92 33.45
CA VAL A 37 -21.67 7.18 32.65
C VAL A 37 -22.49 8.13 31.77
N LEU A 38 -22.92 9.29 32.28
CA LEU A 38 -23.64 10.28 31.49
C LEU A 38 -22.76 10.90 30.39
N ALA A 39 -21.49 11.17 30.67
CA ALA A 39 -20.53 11.66 29.68
C ALA A 39 -20.26 10.62 28.57
N CYS A 40 -20.12 9.34 28.94
CA CYS A 40 -19.97 8.25 27.97
C CYS A 40 -21.25 8.09 27.14
N CYS A 41 -22.44 8.07 27.75
CA CYS A 41 -23.71 8.00 27.02
C CYS A 41 -23.89 9.18 26.06
N PHE A 42 -23.49 10.39 26.46
CA PHE A 42 -23.53 11.56 25.58
C PHE A 42 -22.55 11.40 24.40
N LEU A 43 -21.32 10.95 24.65
CA LEU A 43 -20.33 10.71 23.60
C LEU A 43 -20.82 9.66 22.60
N PHE A 44 -21.37 8.53 23.07
CA PHE A 44 -21.93 7.49 22.21
C PHE A 44 -23.17 7.97 21.45
N ALA A 45 -24.01 8.81 22.05
CA ALA A 45 -25.15 9.42 21.36
C ALA A 45 -24.69 10.39 20.26
N VAL A 46 -23.69 11.24 20.52
CA VAL A 46 -23.13 12.16 19.52
C VAL A 46 -22.47 11.37 18.38
N VAL A 47 -21.62 10.39 18.70
CA VAL A 47 -20.99 9.54 17.67
C VAL A 47 -22.02 8.74 16.88
N GLY A 48 -23.06 8.22 17.53
CA GLY A 48 -24.16 7.51 16.88
C GLY A 48 -24.98 8.43 15.96
N ILE A 49 -25.33 9.63 16.42
CA ILE A 49 -26.04 10.64 15.62
C ILE A 49 -25.17 11.09 14.45
N THR A 50 -23.88 11.38 14.66
CA THR A 50 -22.95 11.75 13.59
C THR A 50 -22.76 10.60 12.59
N PHE A 51 -22.66 9.35 13.03
CA PHE A 51 -22.57 8.19 12.15
C PHE A 51 -23.86 7.96 11.34
N VAL A 52 -25.03 8.17 11.95
CA VAL A 52 -26.31 8.11 11.24
C VAL A 52 -26.43 9.26 10.24
N LEU A 53 -26.02 10.48 10.58
CA LEU A 53 -26.04 11.63 9.66
C LEU A 53 -25.03 11.47 8.52
N LEU A 54 -23.86 10.89 8.76
CA LEU A 54 -22.87 10.58 7.73
C LEU A 54 -23.35 9.43 6.82
N ARG A 55 -24.16 8.49 7.32
CA ARG A 55 -24.82 7.47 6.48
C ARG A 55 -26.06 7.99 5.74
N GLN A 56 -26.72 9.02 6.24
CA GLN A 56 -27.85 9.67 5.57
C GLN A 56 -27.38 10.70 4.49
N GLY A 57 -26.06 10.94 4.39
CA GLY A 57 -25.44 11.90 3.46
C GLY A 57 -25.53 11.55 1.97
N GLU A 58 -26.05 10.37 1.60
CA GLU A 58 -26.35 10.01 0.20
C GLU A 58 -27.85 10.00 -0.13
N TYR A 59 -28.71 10.53 0.75
CA TYR A 59 -30.17 10.49 0.53
C TYR A 59 -30.82 11.87 0.64
N ARG A 60 -30.40 12.81 -0.23
CA ARG A 60 -31.28 13.75 -0.95
C ARG A 60 -30.45 14.84 -1.64
N LEU A 61 -30.20 14.64 -2.93
CA LEU A 61 -30.44 15.72 -3.90
C LEU A 61 -30.85 15.19 -5.28
N THR A 62 -31.76 14.21 -5.30
CA THR A 62 -32.55 13.90 -6.50
C THR A 62 -34.04 13.92 -6.15
N ARG A 63 -34.58 15.10 -5.83
CA ARG A 63 -35.93 15.42 -6.31
C ARG A 63 -36.24 16.91 -6.36
N SER A 64 -36.43 17.34 -7.60
CA SER A 64 -37.46 18.24 -8.12
C SER A 64 -37.50 19.70 -7.74
N SER A 65 -37.82 20.44 -8.81
CA SER A 65 -38.61 21.66 -8.88
C SER A 65 -37.79 22.94 -8.80
N GLY A 66 -37.71 23.59 -9.97
CA GLY A 66 -37.32 24.98 -10.08
C GLY A 66 -38.26 25.91 -9.33
N PRO A 67 -37.87 27.18 -9.27
CA PRO A 67 -38.69 28.20 -9.89
C PRO A 67 -37.85 29.07 -10.83
N GLY A 68 -38.44 29.44 -11.97
CA GLY A 68 -37.87 30.49 -12.81
C GLY A 68 -37.88 31.83 -12.09
N VAL A 69 -36.96 32.71 -12.49
CA VAL A 69 -37.25 34.10 -12.87
C VAL A 69 -36.00 34.75 -13.49
N ALA A 70 -36.24 35.35 -14.66
CA ALA A 70 -35.67 36.59 -15.19
C ALA A 70 -34.29 36.64 -15.88
N ALA A 71 -34.29 37.43 -16.97
CA ALA A 71 -33.20 37.95 -17.81
C ALA A 71 -32.62 36.96 -18.83
N GLU A 72 -32.57 37.22 -20.15
CA GLU A 72 -32.56 38.48 -20.89
C GLU A 72 -33.16 38.23 -22.29
N ALA A 73 -33.99 39.15 -22.76
CA ALA A 73 -34.49 39.20 -24.12
C ALA A 73 -33.46 39.91 -25.01
N ASP A 74 -33.08 39.32 -26.14
CA ASP A 74 -32.88 40.10 -27.35
C ASP A 74 -33.23 39.30 -28.60
N ALA A 75 -33.99 39.96 -29.46
CA ALA A 75 -34.59 39.41 -30.65
C ALA A 75 -33.56 39.33 -31.79
N ARG A 76 -33.73 38.36 -32.69
CA ARG A 76 -34.03 38.59 -34.12
C ARG A 76 -34.03 37.29 -34.94
N GLN A 77 -35.21 37.04 -35.50
CA GLN A 77 -35.49 36.66 -36.90
C GLN A 77 -34.93 35.36 -37.50
N GLY A 78 -35.84 34.55 -38.04
CA GLY A 78 -35.55 33.64 -39.14
C GLY A 78 -36.50 32.46 -39.23
N ALA A 79 -37.66 32.66 -39.86
CA ALA A 79 -38.58 31.58 -40.25
C ALA A 79 -38.03 30.80 -41.45
N HIS A 80 -38.19 29.48 -41.43
CA HIS A 80 -38.24 28.50 -42.55
C HIS A 80 -38.00 27.12 -41.91
N GLU A 81 -38.58 25.99 -42.26
CA GLU A 81 -39.71 25.57 -43.09
C GLU A 81 -39.87 24.07 -42.75
N SER A 82 -41.10 23.59 -42.78
CA SER A 82 -41.49 22.21 -42.54
C SER A 82 -40.94 21.24 -43.60
N GLU A 83 -40.22 20.21 -43.19
CA GLU A 83 -40.04 18.93 -43.91
C GLU A 83 -40.07 17.78 -42.89
N PRO A 84 -40.92 16.74 -43.06
CA PRO A 84 -40.97 15.60 -42.15
C PRO A 84 -40.00 14.52 -42.66
N VAL A 85 -38.90 14.30 -41.93
CA VAL A 85 -37.93 13.24 -42.28
C VAL A 85 -37.98 12.15 -41.23
N ASP A 86 -38.53 11.03 -41.69
CA ASP A 86 -38.12 9.65 -41.46
C ASP A 86 -37.93 9.12 -40.02
N ARG A 87 -38.66 8.04 -39.76
CA ARG A 87 -38.69 7.30 -38.50
C ARG A 87 -37.41 6.48 -38.37
N GLY A 88 -36.33 7.13 -37.95
CA GLY A 88 -35.12 6.47 -37.46
C GLY A 88 -35.32 6.06 -36.00
N GLU A 89 -35.40 4.75 -35.75
CA GLU A 89 -35.32 4.20 -34.41
C GLU A 89 -34.02 4.61 -33.73
N PRO A 90 -34.02 5.02 -32.44
CA PRO A 90 -32.79 5.05 -31.68
C PRO A 90 -32.36 3.59 -31.46
N SER A 91 -31.32 3.19 -32.20
CA SER A 91 -30.52 2.02 -31.88
C SER A 91 -29.87 2.27 -30.53
N ASP A 92 -30.47 1.71 -29.48
CA ASP A 92 -29.87 1.56 -28.16
C ASP A 92 -28.65 0.63 -28.28
N SER A 93 -27.50 1.22 -28.63
CA SER A 93 -26.21 0.58 -28.42
C SER A 93 -25.79 0.80 -26.97
N GLU A 94 -26.52 0.19 -26.04
CA GLU A 94 -25.97 -0.11 -24.72
C GLU A 94 -24.95 -1.23 -24.87
N GLY A 95 -23.71 -0.84 -25.18
CA GLY A 95 -22.52 -1.64 -24.93
C GLY A 95 -22.30 -1.79 -23.43
N SER A 96 -23.22 -2.51 -22.76
CA SER A 96 -22.98 -3.11 -21.45
C SER A 96 -21.88 -4.15 -21.64
N SER A 97 -20.64 -3.70 -21.55
CA SER A 97 -19.52 -4.59 -21.30
C SER A 97 -19.73 -5.17 -19.90
N LYS A 98 -20.50 -6.25 -19.83
CA LYS A 98 -20.39 -7.22 -18.74
C LYS A 98 -18.92 -7.59 -18.67
N ALA A 99 -18.20 -6.98 -17.74
CA ALA A 99 -16.92 -7.45 -17.28
C ALA A 99 -17.11 -8.93 -16.95
N SER A 100 -16.41 -9.77 -17.69
CA SER A 100 -16.30 -11.20 -17.43
C SER A 100 -15.73 -11.36 -16.02
N ASP A 101 -16.63 -11.60 -15.06
CA ASP A 101 -16.32 -11.92 -13.67
C ASP A 101 -15.77 -13.34 -13.63
N SER A 102 -14.49 -13.48 -13.98
CA SER A 102 -13.70 -14.62 -13.56
C SER A 102 -13.46 -14.46 -12.07
N THR A 103 -14.27 -15.14 -11.25
CA THR A 103 -14.16 -15.22 -9.79
C THR A 103 -12.93 -16.03 -9.40
N GLU A 104 -11.75 -15.58 -9.80
CA GLU A 104 -10.50 -16.08 -9.25
C GLU A 104 -10.27 -15.38 -7.91
N THR A 105 -9.92 -16.14 -6.87
CA THR A 105 -9.59 -15.62 -5.54
C THR A 105 -8.13 -15.91 -5.20
N PHE A 106 -7.49 -14.97 -4.53
CA PHE A 106 -6.09 -15.02 -4.10
C PHE A 106 -6.02 -15.07 -2.58
N PHE A 107 -5.10 -15.87 -2.05
CA PHE A 107 -4.77 -15.91 -0.63
C PHE A 107 -3.50 -15.11 -0.36
N VAL A 108 -3.60 -14.11 0.51
CA VAL A 108 -2.54 -13.14 0.77
C VAL A 108 -2.22 -13.12 2.25
N HIS A 109 -0.95 -13.23 2.61
CA HIS A 109 -0.52 -13.11 4.00
C HIS A 109 -0.21 -11.65 4.32
N VAL A 110 -0.90 -11.08 5.30
CA VAL A 110 -0.67 -9.71 5.77
C VAL A 110 -0.11 -9.74 7.19
N ASP A 111 1.08 -9.17 7.38
CA ASP A 111 1.72 -9.04 8.70
C ASP A 111 2.25 -7.62 8.96
N GLY A 112 2.81 -7.41 10.15
CA GLY A 112 3.32 -6.11 10.60
C GLY A 112 2.26 -5.28 11.33
N ALA A 113 2.28 -3.98 11.11
CA ALA A 113 1.50 -2.96 11.82
C ALA A 113 0.03 -2.88 11.37
N VAL A 114 -0.67 -4.01 11.31
CA VAL A 114 -2.12 -4.12 10.99
C VAL A 114 -2.93 -4.60 12.19
N ALA A 115 -4.22 -4.31 12.22
CA ALA A 115 -5.09 -4.65 13.35
C ALA A 115 -5.21 -6.16 13.58
N SER A 116 -5.28 -6.95 12.50
CA SER A 116 -5.36 -8.41 12.53
C SER A 116 -4.39 -8.97 11.50
N PRO A 117 -3.18 -9.40 11.91
CA PRO A 117 -2.28 -10.14 11.03
C PRO A 117 -2.85 -11.53 10.70
N GLY A 118 -2.68 -11.98 9.45
CA GLY A 118 -3.24 -13.26 9.03
C GLY A 118 -3.24 -13.47 7.52
N VAL A 119 -3.89 -14.54 7.08
CA VAL A 119 -4.10 -14.84 5.65
C VAL A 119 -5.53 -14.43 5.28
N TYR A 120 -5.67 -13.72 4.17
CA TYR A 120 -6.92 -13.15 3.68
C TYR A 120 -7.21 -13.62 2.26
N GLU A 121 -8.48 -13.92 2.00
CA GLU A 121 -9.00 -14.21 0.67
C GLU A 121 -9.45 -12.90 0.00
N LEU A 122 -8.92 -12.62 -1.19
CA LEU A 122 -9.20 -11.42 -1.97
C LEU A 122 -9.60 -11.81 -3.40
N ALA A 123 -10.38 -10.97 -4.07
CA ALA A 123 -10.68 -11.17 -5.48
C ALA A 123 -9.41 -10.96 -6.34
N ALA A 124 -9.29 -11.68 -7.45
CA ALA A 124 -8.20 -11.49 -8.39
C ALA A 124 -8.15 -10.04 -8.90
N GLY A 125 -6.93 -9.49 -8.94
CA GLY A 125 -6.71 -8.08 -9.29
C GLY A 125 -6.89 -7.09 -8.12
N SER A 126 -7.18 -7.57 -6.91
CA SER A 126 -7.11 -6.76 -5.69
C SER A 126 -5.74 -6.14 -5.51
N ARG A 127 -5.69 -5.00 -4.81
CA ARG A 127 -4.47 -4.24 -4.55
C ARG A 127 -4.00 -4.41 -3.11
N ALA A 128 -2.75 -4.03 -2.84
CA ALA A 128 -2.18 -4.10 -1.50
C ALA A 128 -3.03 -3.37 -0.44
N ASN A 129 -3.67 -2.26 -0.81
CA ASN A 129 -4.62 -1.57 0.05
C ASN A 129 -5.82 -2.43 0.48
N ASP A 130 -6.32 -3.28 -0.42
CA ASP A 130 -7.45 -4.17 -0.15
C ASP A 130 -7.07 -5.24 0.86
N ALA A 131 -5.85 -5.77 0.76
CA ALA A 131 -5.28 -6.69 1.73
C ALA A 131 -5.13 -6.05 3.12
N VAL A 132 -4.57 -4.84 3.20
CA VAL A 132 -4.41 -4.11 4.48
C VAL A 132 -5.77 -3.82 5.11
N ARG A 133 -6.78 -3.48 4.32
CA ARG A 133 -8.15 -3.26 4.79
C ARG A 133 -8.82 -4.55 5.25
N ALA A 134 -8.60 -5.67 4.56
CA ALA A 134 -9.06 -6.99 4.99
C ALA A 134 -8.43 -7.39 6.34
N ALA A 135 -7.18 -6.99 6.58
CA ALA A 135 -6.47 -7.12 7.86
C ALA A 135 -6.97 -6.15 8.97
N GLY A 136 -8.09 -5.47 8.77
CA GLY A 136 -8.66 -4.52 9.73
C GLY A 136 -8.01 -3.12 9.69
N GLY A 137 -7.20 -2.84 8.68
CA GLY A 137 -6.55 -1.55 8.47
C GLY A 137 -5.20 -1.40 9.20
N PRO A 138 -4.47 -0.31 8.90
CA PRO A 138 -3.24 0.04 9.59
C PRO A 138 -3.50 0.38 11.07
N THR A 139 -2.55 0.03 11.93
CA THR A 139 -2.51 0.52 13.32
C THR A 139 -1.99 1.96 13.39
N GLU A 140 -2.12 2.64 14.53
CA GLU A 140 -1.61 4.02 14.72
C GLU A 140 -0.10 4.15 14.49
N GLY A 141 0.64 3.07 14.73
CA GLY A 141 2.08 3.00 14.52
C GLY A 141 2.49 2.55 13.12
N ALA A 142 1.55 2.33 12.20
CA ALA A 142 1.89 1.88 10.84
C ALA A 142 2.46 3.03 9.98
N ASP A 143 3.42 2.71 9.14
CA ASP A 143 3.95 3.60 8.12
C ASP A 143 3.59 3.10 6.72
N LEU A 144 2.45 3.57 6.20
CA LEU A 144 2.00 3.22 4.86
C LEU A 144 2.77 3.92 3.75
N SER A 145 3.59 4.94 4.06
CA SER A 145 4.37 5.65 3.03
C SER A 145 5.45 4.77 2.40
N MET A 146 5.84 3.73 3.12
CA MET A 146 6.84 2.73 2.71
C MET A 146 6.25 1.59 1.87
N LEU A 147 4.92 1.53 1.72
CA LEU A 147 4.22 0.46 0.99
C LEU A 147 3.51 0.99 -0.24
N ASN A 148 3.68 0.32 -1.39
CA ASN A 148 2.91 0.62 -2.60
C ASN A 148 1.49 0.06 -2.50
N LEU A 149 0.58 0.82 -1.88
CA LEU A 149 -0.84 0.46 -1.70
C LEU A 149 -1.59 0.18 -3.02
N ALA A 150 -1.09 0.70 -4.14
CA ALA A 150 -1.69 0.52 -5.46
C ALA A 150 -1.20 -0.73 -6.20
N GLN A 151 -0.16 -1.41 -5.68
CA GLN A 151 0.37 -2.64 -6.25
C GLN A 151 -0.73 -3.71 -6.31
N LYS A 152 -0.87 -4.37 -7.47
CA LYS A 152 -1.72 -5.55 -7.60
C LYS A 152 -1.12 -6.69 -6.81
N VAL A 153 -1.97 -7.44 -6.13
CA VAL A 153 -1.56 -8.58 -5.33
C VAL A 153 -1.69 -9.86 -6.14
N SER A 154 -0.75 -10.77 -5.94
CA SER A 154 -0.77 -12.12 -6.52
C SER A 154 -1.14 -13.16 -5.47
N ASP A 155 -1.60 -14.34 -5.91
CA ASP A 155 -1.83 -15.46 -5.00
C ASP A 155 -0.54 -15.88 -4.29
N GLY A 156 -0.63 -16.14 -2.98
CA GLY A 156 0.49 -16.49 -2.13
C GLY A 156 1.43 -15.33 -1.77
N GLU A 157 1.11 -14.09 -2.15
CA GLU A 157 1.94 -12.93 -1.83
C GLU A 157 1.92 -12.63 -0.32
N LYS A 158 3.07 -12.19 0.21
CA LYS A 158 3.21 -11.71 1.58
C LYS A 158 3.37 -10.20 1.58
N ILE A 159 2.44 -9.51 2.22
CA ILE A 159 2.43 -8.05 2.38
C ILE A 159 2.78 -7.73 3.82
N HIS A 160 3.91 -7.07 4.00
CA HIS A 160 4.33 -6.56 5.29
C HIS A 160 4.00 -5.08 5.41
N VAL A 161 3.28 -4.70 6.47
CA VAL A 161 3.00 -3.30 6.80
C VAL A 161 4.02 -2.83 7.83
N PRO A 162 5.01 -1.99 7.46
CA PRO A 162 6.04 -1.57 8.39
C PRO A 162 5.46 -0.63 9.46
N ALA A 163 6.07 -0.64 10.65
CA ALA A 163 5.83 0.35 11.69
C ALA A 163 6.65 1.64 11.45
N GLN A 164 6.25 2.75 12.08
CA GLN A 164 6.98 4.00 12.02
C GLN A 164 8.41 3.82 12.56
N GLY A 165 9.40 4.20 11.74
CA GLY A 165 10.81 4.05 12.08
C GLY A 165 11.35 2.62 11.91
N GLU A 166 10.53 1.68 11.43
CA GLU A 166 11.00 0.38 10.97
C GLU A 166 11.75 0.57 9.65
N ALA A 167 13.02 0.14 9.61
CA ALA A 167 13.76 0.11 8.37
C ALA A 167 13.09 -0.90 7.42
N ALA A 168 12.89 -0.53 6.15
CA ALA A 168 12.36 -1.45 5.14
C ALA A 168 13.09 -2.80 5.24
N PRO A 169 12.39 -3.95 5.15
CA PRO A 169 13.03 -5.25 5.21
C PRO A 169 14.15 -5.30 4.19
N GLN A 170 15.39 -5.18 4.66
CA GLN A 170 16.53 -5.54 3.84
C GLN A 170 16.40 -7.05 3.66
N PRO A 171 16.51 -7.58 2.43
CA PRO A 171 16.53 -9.03 2.24
C PRO A 171 17.63 -9.55 3.15
N SER A 172 17.22 -10.21 4.24
CA SER A 172 18.12 -10.81 5.19
C SER A 172 18.86 -11.89 4.41
N GLN A 173 20.07 -11.57 3.98
CA GLN A 173 21.04 -12.57 3.58
C GLN A 173 21.15 -13.48 4.78
N ALA A 174 20.60 -14.69 4.64
CA ALA A 174 20.70 -15.71 5.64
C ALA A 174 22.17 -15.82 6.07
N ASP A 175 22.37 -15.78 7.38
CA ASP A 175 23.57 -16.13 8.14
C ASP A 175 24.57 -17.00 7.34
N VAL A 176 25.48 -16.36 6.61
CA VAL A 176 26.69 -17.03 6.11
C VAL A 176 27.69 -17.01 7.25
N GLY A 177 27.61 -18.03 8.09
CA GLY A 177 28.58 -18.28 9.14
C GLY A 177 30.01 -18.19 8.58
N SER A 178 30.79 -17.26 9.16
CA SER A 178 32.26 -17.15 9.11
C SER A 178 32.93 -17.66 7.83
N ILE A 179 32.99 -16.81 6.81
CA ILE A 179 33.85 -17.03 5.64
C ILE A 179 35.24 -16.47 5.96
N ASP A 180 36.25 -17.33 5.95
CA ASP A 180 37.67 -16.98 5.97
C ASP A 180 37.98 -15.91 4.89
N PRO A 181 38.64 -14.79 5.23
CA PRO A 181 38.92 -13.72 4.27
C PRO A 181 39.89 -14.09 3.13
N SER A 182 40.40 -15.33 3.08
CA SER A 182 41.31 -15.79 2.01
C SER A 182 40.64 -16.52 0.85
N VAL A 183 39.31 -16.63 0.82
CA VAL A 183 38.58 -17.28 -0.29
C VAL A 183 37.72 -16.24 -1.01
N PRO A 184 37.91 -15.99 -2.34
CA PRO A 184 37.01 -15.11 -3.08
C PRO A 184 35.59 -15.68 -3.04
N PRO A 185 34.54 -14.84 -2.93
CA PRO A 185 33.17 -15.34 -2.75
C PRO A 185 32.74 -16.08 -4.02
N ILE A 186 32.71 -17.40 -3.93
CA ILE A 186 32.02 -18.27 -4.87
C ILE A 186 30.54 -18.21 -4.49
N GLY A 187 29.75 -17.56 -5.35
CA GLY A 187 28.34 -17.29 -5.12
C GLY A 187 27.47 -18.53 -4.93
N SER A 188 26.33 -18.34 -4.26
CA SER A 188 25.25 -19.31 -4.13
C SER A 188 23.96 -18.53 -3.88
N GLY A 189 22.88 -18.68 -4.63
CA GLY A 189 22.62 -19.53 -5.79
C GLY A 189 21.24 -19.16 -6.32
N SER A 190 21.21 -18.47 -7.46
CA SER A 190 20.05 -18.49 -8.33
C SER A 190 19.86 -19.95 -8.77
N SER A 191 18.63 -20.44 -8.62
CA SER A 191 18.19 -21.83 -8.78
C SER A 191 18.88 -22.56 -9.94
N LYS A 192 19.56 -23.67 -9.63
CA LYS A 192 20.09 -24.60 -10.63
C LYS A 192 18.99 -25.57 -11.03
N GLY A 193 18.40 -25.34 -12.20
CA GLY A 193 17.38 -26.23 -12.78
C GLY A 193 16.82 -25.77 -14.12
N GLY A 194 17.63 -25.10 -14.93
CA GLY A 194 17.26 -24.55 -16.24
C GLY A 194 18.23 -23.42 -16.54
N ALA A 195 18.79 -23.35 -17.75
CA ALA A 195 19.65 -22.24 -18.14
C ALA A 195 18.97 -20.92 -17.78
N SER A 196 19.55 -20.15 -16.86
CA SER A 196 19.01 -18.87 -16.43
C SER A 196 19.10 -17.92 -17.62
N LEU A 197 18.03 -17.86 -18.39
CA LEU A 197 17.93 -16.99 -19.56
C LEU A 197 18.03 -15.54 -19.07
N VAL A 198 18.96 -14.79 -19.62
CA VAL A 198 19.11 -13.36 -19.33
C VAL A 198 18.03 -12.61 -20.11
N ASN A 199 17.17 -11.87 -19.43
CA ASN A 199 16.17 -11.04 -20.10
C ASN A 199 16.83 -9.78 -20.68
N ILE A 200 16.81 -9.62 -21.99
CA ILE A 200 17.53 -8.54 -22.69
C ILE A 200 16.89 -7.16 -22.49
N ASN A 201 15.60 -7.12 -22.17
CA ASN A 201 14.83 -5.89 -21.93
C ASN A 201 15.04 -5.34 -20.51
N THR A 202 15.28 -6.21 -19.53
CA THR A 202 15.42 -5.81 -18.12
C THR A 202 16.83 -5.94 -17.57
N ALA A 203 17.70 -6.74 -18.18
CA ALA A 203 19.06 -6.97 -17.68
C ALA A 203 19.88 -5.67 -17.61
N SER A 204 20.71 -5.61 -16.57
CA SER A 204 21.75 -4.61 -16.38
C SER A 204 22.96 -4.87 -17.27
N VAL A 205 23.85 -3.88 -17.38
CA VAL A 205 25.10 -4.00 -18.15
C VAL A 205 25.96 -5.16 -17.64
N ASP A 206 26.01 -5.36 -16.32
CA ASP A 206 26.80 -6.44 -15.72
C ASP A 206 26.19 -7.82 -15.95
N GLU A 207 24.86 -7.95 -15.95
CA GLU A 207 24.17 -9.19 -16.32
C GLU A 207 24.37 -9.52 -17.80
N LEU A 208 24.29 -8.54 -18.69
CA LEU A 208 24.55 -8.73 -20.12
C LEU A 208 26.00 -9.15 -20.40
N LYS A 209 26.98 -8.66 -19.61
CA LYS A 209 28.39 -9.07 -19.71
C LYS A 209 28.64 -10.53 -19.32
N THR A 210 27.70 -11.19 -18.63
CA THR A 210 27.82 -12.63 -18.33
C THR A 210 27.59 -13.50 -19.57
N LEU A 211 27.01 -12.93 -20.63
CA LEU A 211 26.71 -13.64 -21.86
C LEU A 211 27.98 -13.90 -22.68
N SER A 212 28.05 -15.11 -23.26
CA SER A 212 29.20 -15.54 -24.06
C SER A 212 29.40 -14.64 -25.30
N GLY A 213 30.48 -13.86 -25.30
CA GLY A 213 30.82 -12.96 -26.41
C GLY A 213 30.20 -11.56 -26.34
N VAL A 214 29.58 -11.20 -25.21
CA VAL A 214 29.12 -9.83 -24.92
C VAL A 214 30.12 -9.16 -23.98
N GLY A 215 30.84 -8.17 -24.51
CA GLY A 215 31.72 -7.30 -23.71
C GLY A 215 31.02 -6.04 -23.24
N GLU A 216 31.70 -5.22 -22.44
CA GLU A 216 31.17 -3.97 -21.90
C GLU A 216 30.62 -3.03 -22.98
N SER A 217 31.31 -2.91 -24.12
CA SER A 217 30.86 -2.07 -25.24
C SER A 217 29.55 -2.59 -25.85
N THR A 218 29.41 -3.90 -26.00
CA THR A 218 28.20 -4.51 -26.58
C THR A 218 27.04 -4.46 -25.58
N ALA A 219 27.30 -4.72 -24.30
CA ALA A 219 26.29 -4.59 -23.26
C ALA A 219 25.74 -3.15 -23.17
N LYS A 220 26.61 -2.14 -23.23
CA LYS A 220 26.19 -0.73 -23.33
C LYS A 220 25.35 -0.46 -24.57
N ALA A 221 25.76 -0.98 -25.73
CA ALA A 221 25.01 -0.82 -26.98
C ALA A 221 23.61 -1.48 -26.92
N ILE A 222 23.45 -2.62 -26.24
CA ILE A 222 22.13 -3.25 -26.04
C ILE A 222 21.22 -2.34 -25.19
N VAL A 223 21.76 -1.78 -24.09
CA VAL A 223 21.01 -0.89 -23.21
C VAL A 223 20.64 0.42 -23.92
N GLU A 224 21.56 0.98 -24.68
CA GLU A 224 21.33 2.20 -25.47
C GLU A 224 20.29 1.96 -26.57
N ASP A 225 20.39 0.84 -27.28
CA ASP A 225 19.44 0.49 -28.33
C ASP A 225 18.03 0.29 -27.79
N ARG A 226 17.82 -0.38 -26.64
CA ARG A 226 16.47 -0.48 -26.05
C ARG A 226 15.91 0.86 -25.57
N THR A 227 16.79 1.82 -25.23
CA THR A 227 16.38 3.17 -24.85
C THR A 227 16.00 4.02 -26.07
N ASN A 228 16.72 3.88 -27.18
CA ASN A 228 16.52 4.70 -28.38
C ASN A 228 15.48 4.12 -29.35
N ASN A 229 15.49 2.80 -29.52
CA ASN A 229 14.69 2.07 -30.51
C ASN A 229 13.51 1.31 -29.87
N GLY A 230 13.38 1.37 -28.54
CA GLY A 230 12.36 0.68 -27.76
C GLY A 230 12.73 -0.77 -27.41
N PRO A 231 11.90 -1.48 -26.61
CA PRO A 231 12.20 -2.84 -26.19
C PRO A 231 12.36 -3.79 -27.38
N PHE A 232 13.15 -4.84 -27.20
CA PHE A 232 13.23 -5.94 -28.15
C PHE A 232 11.92 -6.73 -28.09
N ALA A 233 11.32 -7.04 -29.24
CA ALA A 233 10.09 -7.82 -29.33
C ALA A 233 10.38 -9.31 -29.52
N SER A 234 11.53 -9.62 -30.13
CA SER A 234 12.02 -10.97 -30.40
C SER A 234 13.50 -11.07 -30.05
N LYS A 235 14.03 -12.30 -29.93
CA LYS A 235 15.45 -12.51 -29.65
C LYS A 235 16.30 -12.02 -30.81
N GLU A 236 15.80 -12.22 -32.02
CA GLU A 236 16.42 -11.86 -33.30
C GLU A 236 16.66 -10.35 -33.41
N ASP A 237 15.83 -9.53 -32.74
CA ASP A 237 15.99 -8.08 -32.73
C ASP A 237 17.33 -7.63 -32.13
N LEU A 238 18.03 -8.47 -31.36
CA LEU A 238 19.40 -8.17 -30.90
C LEU A 238 20.38 -7.93 -32.04
N MET A 239 20.10 -8.45 -33.25
CA MET A 239 20.95 -8.22 -34.42
C MET A 239 20.95 -6.76 -34.90
N ARG A 240 20.01 -5.93 -34.44
CA ARG A 240 20.01 -4.48 -34.71
C ARG A 240 21.08 -3.73 -33.90
N VAL A 241 21.59 -4.34 -32.83
CA VAL A 241 22.60 -3.76 -31.94
C VAL A 241 23.98 -3.78 -32.59
N SER A 242 24.65 -2.63 -32.58
CA SER A 242 26.03 -2.51 -33.06
C SER A 242 26.97 -3.49 -32.33
N GLY A 243 27.57 -4.40 -33.10
CA GLY A 243 28.51 -5.39 -32.58
C GLY A 243 27.93 -6.78 -32.33
N ILE A 244 26.62 -7.01 -32.54
CA ILE A 244 25.98 -8.34 -32.53
C ILE A 244 25.65 -8.72 -33.98
N GLY A 245 26.48 -9.58 -34.58
CA GLY A 245 26.17 -10.21 -35.86
C GLY A 245 25.65 -11.64 -35.68
N GLU A 246 25.21 -12.27 -36.78
CA GLU A 246 24.68 -13.65 -36.82
C GLU A 246 25.51 -14.65 -36.01
N LYS A 247 26.84 -14.58 -36.12
CA LYS A 247 27.78 -15.48 -35.41
C LYS A 247 27.74 -15.33 -33.89
N LYS A 248 27.49 -14.11 -33.39
CA LYS A 248 27.35 -13.85 -31.95
C LYS A 248 25.94 -14.18 -31.49
N TYR A 249 24.93 -13.79 -32.28
CA TYR A 249 23.53 -14.12 -32.00
C TYR A 249 23.30 -15.62 -31.80
N ALA A 250 23.82 -16.48 -32.69
CA ALA A 250 23.70 -17.93 -32.57
C ALA A 250 24.31 -18.52 -31.27
N LYS A 251 25.26 -17.81 -30.64
CA LYS A 251 25.82 -18.21 -29.35
C LYS A 251 25.00 -17.70 -28.16
N LEU A 252 24.18 -16.68 -28.38
CA LEU A 252 23.42 -15.97 -27.37
C LEU A 252 21.97 -16.47 -27.29
N GLU A 253 21.35 -16.87 -28.41
CA GLU A 253 19.93 -17.23 -28.51
C GLU A 253 19.43 -18.23 -27.45
N GLY A 254 20.30 -19.17 -27.06
CA GLY A 254 20.02 -20.20 -26.05
C GLY A 254 20.21 -19.75 -24.60
N SER A 255 20.81 -18.59 -24.37
CA SER A 255 21.11 -18.01 -23.03
C SER A 255 20.31 -16.75 -22.72
N ILE A 256 19.40 -16.34 -23.61
CA ILE A 256 18.63 -15.09 -23.50
C ILE A 256 17.12 -15.32 -23.63
N CYS A 257 16.35 -14.42 -23.02
CA CYS A 257 14.91 -14.27 -23.23
C CYS A 257 14.56 -12.78 -23.41
N VAL A 258 13.31 -12.52 -23.82
CA VAL A 258 12.77 -11.19 -24.12
C VAL A 258 11.66 -10.87 -23.16
#